data_AF-A0A378UG86-F1
#
_entry.id   AF-A0A378UG86-F1
#
_cell.length_a   1.000
_cell.length_b   1.000
_cell.length_c   1.000
_cell.angle_alpha   90.00
_cell.angle_beta   90.00
_cell.angle_gamma   90.00
#
_symmetry.space_group_name_H-M   'P 1'
#
loop_
_entity.id
_entity.type
_entity.pdbx_description
1 polymer ?
#
loop_
_entity_poly.entity_id
_entity_poly.type
_entity_poly.pdbx_seq_one_letter_code
_entity_poly.pdbx_strand_id
1 'polypeptide(L)'
;MNDTFLILSLIFLPILIGWMIWHERKLKKQQEAAKQKEIERQQWQQELAAKAEAIREKKRQEMAQRIARCSTLQGYYQENEACRQLIAAHTNHYTRQAARQRLSQDDRLSQIIWESAEIMYESKNIKTVHSRMALIRTKSVALGYCPIEEHDMRVLITHAYIKQMNILFEKAATYKTQSARQKAWGKMADLAQSAMNDKGVYREAFQEFIEYMEKIAPHNRTARKADGSTTV
;
A
#
# COMPACT_ATOMS: atom_id res chain seq x y z
N MET A 1 -50.10 -29.49 72.26
CA MET A 1 -49.04 -29.56 71.22
C MET A 1 -48.99 -28.31 70.32
N ASN A 2 -49.66 -27.19 70.66
CA ASN A 2 -49.71 -25.99 69.80
C ASN A 2 -48.70 -24.89 70.20
N ASP A 3 -48.27 -24.81 71.46
CA ASP A 3 -47.46 -23.69 71.95
C ASP A 3 -45.97 -23.76 71.55
N THR A 4 -45.39 -24.96 71.47
CA THR A 4 -44.03 -25.16 70.94
C THR A 4 -43.93 -24.86 69.45
N PHE A 5 -44.98 -25.14 68.68
CA PHE A 5 -45.07 -24.77 67.27
C PHE A 5 -45.16 -23.25 67.07
N LEU A 6 -45.92 -22.55 67.91
CA LEU A 6 -46.01 -21.09 67.91
C LEU A 6 -44.66 -20.42 68.24
N ILE A 7 -43.96 -20.90 69.27
CA ILE A 7 -42.65 -20.36 69.67
C ILE A 7 -41.58 -20.63 68.60
N LEU A 8 -41.53 -21.83 68.03
CA LEU A 8 -40.61 -22.14 66.93
C LEU A 8 -40.93 -21.30 65.69
N SER A 9 -42.22 -21.09 65.37
CA SER A 9 -42.60 -20.23 64.24
C SER A 9 -42.16 -18.77 64.42
N LEU A 10 -42.23 -18.23 65.65
CA LEU A 10 -41.80 -16.86 65.96
C LEU A 10 -40.28 -16.67 65.87
N ILE A 11 -39.49 -17.74 66.00
CA ILE A 11 -38.02 -17.69 65.90
C ILE A 11 -37.53 -17.95 64.46
N PHE A 12 -38.15 -18.90 63.74
CA PHE A 12 -37.70 -19.26 62.39
C PHE A 12 -38.18 -18.29 61.29
N LEU A 13 -39.35 -17.67 61.44
CA LEU A 13 -39.89 -16.74 60.44
C LEU A 13 -39.00 -15.50 60.24
N PRO A 14 -38.50 -14.82 61.30
CA PRO A 14 -37.59 -13.69 61.14
C PRO A 14 -36.25 -14.08 60.49
N ILE A 15 -35.73 -15.27 60.76
CA ILE A 15 -34.48 -15.79 60.18
C ILE A 15 -34.66 -16.01 58.67
N LEU A 16 -35.76 -16.64 58.25
CA LEU A 16 -36.09 -16.84 56.84
C LEU A 16 -36.29 -15.50 56.11
N ILE A 17 -36.99 -14.55 56.72
CA ILE A 17 -37.17 -13.20 56.17
C ILE A 17 -35.82 -12.49 56.03
N GLY A 18 -34.96 -12.56 57.05
CA GLY A 18 -33.61 -11.99 57.01
C GLY A 18 -32.74 -12.60 55.91
N TRP A 19 -32.81 -13.92 55.71
CA TRP A 19 -32.10 -14.62 54.64
C TRP A 19 -32.61 -14.23 53.25
N MET A 20 -33.93 -14.12 53.06
CA MET A 20 -34.54 -13.66 51.81
C MET A 20 -34.10 -12.22 51.47
N ILE A 21 -34.14 -11.30 52.44
CA ILE A 21 -33.69 -9.90 52.25
C ILE A 21 -32.21 -9.84 51.89
N TRP A 22 -31.36 -10.62 52.56
CA TRP A 22 -29.92 -10.68 52.25
C TRP A 22 -29.67 -11.25 50.84
N HIS A 23 -30.36 -12.33 50.46
CA HIS A 23 -30.24 -12.96 49.16
C HIS A 23 -30.69 -12.01 48.03
N GLU A 24 -31.81 -11.30 48.21
CA GLU A 24 -32.30 -10.32 47.24
C GLU A 24 -31.32 -9.13 47.08
N ARG A 25 -30.76 -8.63 48.19
CA ARG A 25 -29.71 -7.58 48.14
C ARG A 25 -28.45 -8.07 47.44
N LYS A 26 -28.05 -9.32 47.65
CA LYS A 26 -26.88 -9.93 46.99
C LYS A 26 -27.12 -10.07 45.48
N LEU A 27 -28.31 -10.53 45.08
CA LEU A 27 -28.74 -10.62 43.67
C LEU A 27 -28.74 -9.24 43.00
N LYS A 28 -29.32 -8.22 43.64
CA LYS A 28 -29.31 -6.84 43.11
C LYS A 28 -27.88 -6.31 42.91
N LYS A 29 -27.01 -6.49 43.90
CA LYS A 29 -25.58 -6.12 43.79
C LYS A 29 -24.86 -6.86 42.66
N GLN A 30 -25.14 -8.16 42.47
CA GLN A 30 -24.57 -8.94 41.37
C GLN A 30 -25.08 -8.47 40.01
N GLN A 31 -26.37 -8.15 39.89
CA GLN A 31 -26.95 -7.61 38.67
C GLN A 31 -26.40 -6.22 38.34
N GLU A 32 -26.26 -5.34 39.33
CA GLU A 32 -25.64 -4.02 39.17
C GLU A 32 -24.18 -4.14 38.73
N ALA A 33 -23.39 -5.02 39.36
CA ALA A 33 -22.01 -5.27 38.97
C ALA A 33 -21.89 -5.87 37.54
N ALA A 34 -22.83 -6.73 37.14
CA ALA A 34 -22.86 -7.28 35.79
C ALA A 34 -23.20 -6.20 34.74
N LYS A 35 -24.19 -5.33 35.02
CA LYS A 35 -24.51 -4.17 34.17
C LYS A 35 -23.33 -3.23 34.05
N GLN A 36 -22.63 -2.93 35.15
CA GLN A 36 -21.45 -2.07 35.14
C GLN A 36 -20.32 -2.66 34.28
N LYS A 37 -20.03 -3.96 34.43
CA LYS A 37 -19.05 -4.67 33.59
C LYS A 37 -19.45 -4.72 32.12
N GLU A 38 -20.74 -4.74 31.80
CA GLU A 38 -21.20 -4.68 30.42
C GLU A 38 -21.02 -3.28 29.82
N ILE A 39 -21.34 -2.23 30.59
CA ILE A 39 -21.07 -0.84 30.20
C ILE A 39 -19.57 -0.62 29.98
N GLU A 40 -18.72 -1.07 30.91
CA GLU A 40 -17.25 -0.98 30.79
C GLU A 40 -16.74 -1.72 29.54
N ARG A 41 -17.27 -2.91 29.24
CA ARG A 41 -16.90 -3.65 28.01
C ARG A 41 -17.33 -2.92 26.75
N GLN A 42 -18.52 -2.32 26.73
CA GLN A 42 -19.00 -1.54 25.59
C GLN A 42 -18.15 -0.28 25.40
N GLN A 43 -17.83 0.43 26.47
CA GLN A 43 -16.93 1.59 26.43
C GLN A 43 -15.54 1.20 25.90
N TRP A 44 -14.96 0.11 26.41
CA TRP A 44 -13.68 -0.41 25.94
C TRP A 44 -13.70 -0.78 24.45
N GLN A 45 -14.77 -1.44 23.98
CA GLN A 45 -14.93 -1.77 22.56
C GLN A 45 -15.07 -0.52 21.68
N GLN A 46 -15.81 0.50 22.15
CA GLN A 46 -15.93 1.78 21.46
C GLN A 46 -14.58 2.51 21.40
N GLU A 47 -13.81 2.52 22.48
CA GLU A 47 -12.46 3.10 22.50
C GLU A 47 -11.52 2.37 21.54
N LEU A 48 -11.56 1.03 21.49
CA LEU A 48 -10.76 0.25 20.54
C LEU A 48 -11.15 0.56 19.09
N ALA A 49 -12.46 0.65 18.80
CA ALA A 49 -12.95 1.00 17.48
C ALA A 49 -12.52 2.43 17.08
N ALA A 50 -12.64 3.40 18.00
CA ALA A 50 -12.20 4.77 17.78
C ALA A 50 -10.69 4.86 17.53
N LYS A 51 -9.88 4.14 18.30
CA LYS A 51 -8.42 4.05 18.07
C LYS A 51 -8.10 3.42 16.72
N ALA A 52 -8.78 2.35 16.34
CA ALA A 52 -8.59 1.70 15.06
C ALA A 52 -8.95 2.63 13.88
N GLU A 53 -10.05 3.38 13.99
CA GLU A 53 -10.45 4.33 12.96
C GLU A 53 -9.51 5.52 12.87
N ALA A 54 -9.03 6.05 14.00
CA ALA A 54 -8.02 7.11 14.02
C ALA A 54 -6.72 6.69 13.32
N ILE A 55 -6.28 5.44 13.51
CA ILE A 55 -5.11 4.88 12.81
C ILE A 55 -5.39 4.76 11.30
N ARG A 56 -6.57 4.30 10.90
CA ARG A 56 -6.95 4.20 9.47
C ARG A 56 -6.99 5.58 8.83
N GLU A 57 -7.58 6.55 9.50
CA GLU A 57 -7.68 7.92 9.00
C GLU A 57 -6.30 8.55 8.84
N LYS A 58 -5.42 8.39 9.83
CA LYS A 58 -4.02 8.83 9.73
C LYS A 58 -3.32 8.20 8.53
N LYS A 59 -3.46 6.89 8.31
CA LYS A 59 -2.90 6.21 7.14
C LYS A 59 -3.49 6.71 5.82
N ARG A 60 -4.79 6.99 5.75
CA ARG A 60 -5.44 7.59 4.57
C ARG A 60 -4.85 8.96 4.26
N GLN A 61 -4.67 9.80 5.28
CA GLN A 61 -4.10 11.14 5.13
C GLN A 61 -2.64 11.09 4.69
N GLU A 62 -1.82 10.25 5.31
CA GLU A 62 -0.43 10.03 4.92
C GLU A 62 -0.33 9.55 3.46
N MET A 63 -1.18 8.60 3.05
CA MET A 63 -1.24 8.11 1.68
C MET A 63 -1.67 9.21 0.69
N ALA A 64 -2.69 10.00 1.03
CA ALA A 64 -3.13 11.12 0.19
C ALA A 64 -2.01 12.15 -0.01
N GLN A 65 -1.22 12.45 1.04
CA GLN A 65 -0.07 13.33 0.95
C GLN A 65 1.04 12.75 0.06
N ARG A 66 1.34 11.45 0.18
CA ARG A 66 2.31 10.75 -0.69
C ARG A 66 1.89 10.82 -2.16
N ILE A 67 0.63 10.52 -2.45
CA ILE A 67 0.07 10.60 -3.81
C ILE A 67 0.14 12.03 -4.35
N ALA A 68 -0.22 13.02 -3.52
CA ALA A 68 -0.16 14.43 -3.91
C ALA A 68 1.26 14.89 -4.24
N ARG A 69 2.30 14.40 -3.56
CA ARG A 69 3.70 14.72 -3.91
C ARG A 69 4.06 14.27 -5.32
N CYS A 70 3.50 13.17 -5.81
CA CYS A 70 3.72 12.66 -7.16
C CYS A 70 3.01 13.46 -8.27
N SER A 71 2.33 14.58 -7.96
CA SER A 71 1.81 15.51 -8.95
C SER A 71 2.92 16.30 -9.67
N THR A 72 4.11 16.36 -9.08
CA THR A 72 5.29 17.03 -9.66
C THR A 72 6.41 16.03 -9.89
N LEU A 73 7.28 16.30 -10.87
CA LEU A 73 8.44 15.44 -11.14
C LEU A 73 9.40 15.37 -9.95
N GLN A 74 9.62 16.50 -9.27
CA GLN A 74 10.49 16.56 -8.10
C GLN A 74 9.94 15.75 -6.92
N GLY A 75 8.65 15.90 -6.59
CA GLY A 75 8.02 15.13 -5.53
C GLY A 75 7.94 13.64 -5.87
N TYR A 76 7.72 13.30 -7.15
CA TYR A 76 7.85 11.92 -7.64
C TYR A 76 9.26 11.35 -7.39
N TYR A 77 10.34 12.08 -7.68
CA TYR A 77 11.70 11.57 -7.43
C TYR A 77 11.97 11.31 -5.95
N GLN A 78 11.41 12.12 -5.04
CA GLN A 78 11.48 11.88 -3.59
C GLN A 78 10.77 10.57 -3.22
N GLU A 79 9.56 10.34 -3.72
CA GLU A 79 8.81 9.10 -3.49
C GLU A 79 9.51 7.88 -4.14
N ASN A 80 10.13 8.07 -5.31
CA ASN A 80 10.91 7.02 -5.97
C ASN A 80 12.13 6.58 -5.15
N GLU A 81 12.84 7.51 -4.53
CA GLU A 81 13.97 7.18 -3.65
C GLU A 81 13.48 6.51 -2.35
N ALA A 82 12.36 6.97 -1.77
CA ALA A 82 11.74 6.30 -0.63
C ALA A 82 11.30 4.86 -0.98
N CYS A 83 10.70 4.67 -2.16
CA CYS A 83 10.31 3.35 -2.66
C CYS A 83 11.52 2.43 -2.86
N ARG A 84 12.63 2.96 -3.40
CA ARG A 84 13.89 2.21 -3.52
C ARG A 84 14.41 1.73 -2.16
N GLN A 85 14.42 2.61 -1.17
CA GLN A 85 14.88 2.28 0.19
C GLN A 85 13.99 1.22 0.84
N LEU A 86 12.68 1.31 0.64
CA LEU A 86 11.71 0.31 1.10
C LEU A 86 12.00 -1.07 0.49
N ILE A 87 12.16 -1.12 -0.84
CA ILE A 87 12.48 -2.37 -1.56
C ILE A 87 13.78 -2.97 -1.02
N ALA A 88 14.84 -2.17 -0.92
CA ALA A 88 16.13 -2.62 -0.40
C ALA A 88 16.05 -3.10 1.04
N ALA A 89 15.25 -2.45 1.90
CA ALA A 89 15.07 -2.88 3.28
C ALA A 89 14.43 -4.28 3.36
N HIS A 90 13.41 -4.54 2.54
CA HIS A 90 12.73 -5.83 2.50
C HIS A 90 13.56 -6.94 1.84
N THR A 91 14.23 -6.67 0.72
CA THR A 91 15.11 -7.68 0.09
C THR A 91 16.26 -8.05 1.03
N ASN A 92 16.87 -7.08 1.70
CA ASN A 92 17.89 -7.34 2.72
C ASN A 92 17.35 -8.04 3.97
N HIS A 93 16.09 -7.84 4.33
CA HIS A 93 15.46 -8.57 5.43
C HIS A 93 15.38 -10.06 5.11
N TYR A 94 14.82 -10.42 3.95
CA TYR A 94 14.67 -11.82 3.55
C TYR A 94 16.00 -12.51 3.31
N THR A 95 16.98 -11.83 2.70
CA THR A 95 18.35 -12.35 2.56
C THR A 95 18.96 -12.73 3.92
N ARG A 96 18.83 -11.84 4.92
CA ARG A 96 19.33 -12.11 6.28
C ARG A 96 18.55 -13.21 7.00
N GLN A 97 17.23 -13.26 6.82
CA GLN A 97 16.38 -14.28 7.44
C GLN A 97 16.67 -15.66 6.85
N ALA A 98 16.78 -15.77 5.52
CA ALA A 98 17.10 -17.00 4.81
C ALA A 98 18.49 -17.55 5.17
N ALA A 99 19.45 -16.67 5.46
CA ALA A 99 20.79 -17.06 5.93
C ALA A 99 20.78 -17.66 7.35
N ARG A 100 19.80 -17.29 8.18
CA ARG A 100 19.70 -17.75 9.59
C ARG A 100 18.83 -18.98 9.74
N GLN A 101 17.76 -19.07 8.97
CA GLN A 101 16.78 -20.13 9.08
C GLN A 101 16.01 -20.36 7.78
N ARG A 102 15.42 -21.54 7.66
CA ARG A 102 14.52 -21.85 6.55
C ARG A 102 13.30 -20.94 6.61
N LEU A 103 13.05 -20.21 5.52
CA LEU A 103 11.85 -19.38 5.38
C LEU A 103 10.57 -20.21 5.33
N SER A 104 9.52 -19.69 5.97
CA SER A 104 8.15 -20.19 5.84
C SER A 104 7.66 -20.05 4.40
N GLN A 105 6.55 -20.71 4.06
CA GLN A 105 5.97 -20.59 2.72
C GLN A 105 5.57 -19.14 2.39
N ASP A 106 4.94 -18.45 3.34
CA ASP A 106 4.49 -17.07 3.18
C ASP A 106 5.66 -16.09 3.07
N ASP A 107 6.71 -16.31 3.85
CA ASP A 107 7.94 -15.52 3.74
C ASP A 107 8.62 -15.69 2.39
N ARG A 108 8.62 -16.91 1.84
CA ARG A 108 9.17 -17.16 0.48
C ARG A 108 8.34 -16.45 -0.59
N LEU A 109 7.01 -16.47 -0.49
CA LEU A 109 6.15 -15.75 -1.41
C LEU A 109 6.40 -14.25 -1.33
N SER A 110 6.50 -13.72 -0.12
CA SER A 110 6.82 -12.30 0.12
C SER A 110 8.20 -11.92 -0.40
N GLN A 111 9.22 -12.76 -0.17
CA GLN A 111 10.56 -12.59 -0.73
C GLN A 111 10.51 -12.46 -2.26
N ILE A 112 9.83 -13.38 -2.95
CA ILE A 112 9.70 -13.35 -4.42
C ILE A 112 9.04 -12.05 -4.90
N ILE A 113 8.05 -11.54 -4.16
CA ILE A 113 7.37 -10.28 -4.48
C ILE A 113 8.36 -9.11 -4.39
N TRP A 114 9.11 -9.00 -3.28
CA TRP A 114 10.08 -7.91 -3.09
C TRP A 114 11.28 -7.99 -4.04
N GLU A 115 11.82 -9.19 -4.30
CA GLU A 115 12.85 -9.39 -5.33
C GLU A 115 12.33 -9.02 -6.73
N SER A 116 11.06 -9.30 -7.02
CA SER A 116 10.45 -8.89 -8.28
C SER A 116 10.34 -7.37 -8.40
N ALA A 117 10.06 -6.66 -7.30
CA ALA A 117 10.04 -5.21 -7.26
C ALA A 117 11.45 -4.61 -7.44
N GLU A 118 12.46 -5.22 -6.83
CA GLU A 118 13.88 -4.85 -7.05
C GLU A 118 14.28 -5.00 -8.52
N ILE A 119 13.92 -6.14 -9.14
CA ILE A 119 14.16 -6.35 -10.58
C ILE A 119 13.39 -5.31 -11.42
N MET A 120 12.16 -4.93 -11.04
CA MET A 120 11.42 -3.87 -11.73
C MET A 120 12.15 -2.54 -11.66
N TYR A 121 12.66 -2.17 -10.48
CA TYR A 121 13.41 -0.94 -10.25
C TYR A 121 14.72 -0.91 -11.08
N GLU A 122 15.43 -2.04 -11.14
CA GLU A 122 16.71 -2.14 -11.82
C GLU A 122 16.60 -2.31 -13.34
N SER A 123 15.49 -2.87 -13.83
CA SER A 123 15.38 -3.25 -15.23
C SER A 123 15.45 -2.07 -16.20
N LYS A 124 16.11 -2.31 -17.33
CA LYS A 124 16.17 -1.43 -18.50
C LYS A 124 15.22 -1.90 -19.61
N ASN A 125 14.23 -2.73 -19.28
CA ASN A 125 13.34 -3.35 -20.25
C ASN A 125 11.91 -3.39 -19.70
N ILE A 126 11.01 -2.62 -20.33
CA ILE A 126 9.60 -2.55 -19.93
C ILE A 126 8.89 -3.91 -19.99
N LYS A 127 9.29 -4.82 -20.89
CA LYS A 127 8.73 -6.18 -20.95
C LYS A 127 9.07 -6.99 -19.70
N THR A 128 10.28 -6.82 -19.18
CA THR A 128 10.68 -7.45 -17.92
C THR A 128 9.85 -6.90 -16.78
N VAL A 129 9.61 -5.58 -16.75
CA VAL A 129 8.77 -4.94 -15.73
C VAL A 129 7.35 -5.51 -15.76
N HIS A 130 6.71 -5.61 -16.93
CA HIS A 130 5.38 -6.22 -17.07
C HIS A 130 5.34 -7.68 -16.62
N SER A 131 6.36 -8.46 -16.95
CA SER A 131 6.49 -9.85 -16.50
C SER A 131 6.58 -9.95 -14.97
N ARG A 132 7.38 -9.07 -14.34
CA ARG A 132 7.50 -9.02 -12.88
C ARG A 132 6.22 -8.53 -12.20
N MET A 133 5.50 -7.57 -12.79
CA MET A 133 4.17 -7.17 -12.30
C MET A 133 3.19 -8.33 -12.29
N ALA A 134 3.15 -9.15 -13.35
CA ALA A 134 2.31 -10.34 -13.41
C ALA A 134 2.69 -11.37 -12.33
N LEU A 135 3.99 -11.55 -12.10
CA LEU A 135 4.50 -12.41 -11.03
C LEU A 135 4.09 -11.90 -9.65
N ILE A 136 4.25 -10.62 -9.35
CA ILE A 136 3.82 -9.99 -8.09
C ILE A 136 2.34 -10.25 -7.86
N ARG A 137 1.48 -10.01 -8.86
CA ARG A 137 0.04 -10.28 -8.75
C ARG A 137 -0.25 -11.75 -8.44
N THR A 138 0.40 -12.66 -9.17
CA THR A 138 0.22 -14.11 -8.98
C THR A 138 0.63 -14.56 -7.58
N LYS A 139 1.76 -14.06 -7.06
CA LYS A 139 2.24 -14.40 -5.73
C LYS A 139 1.43 -13.73 -4.62
N SER A 140 0.92 -12.52 -4.86
CA SER A 140 0.01 -11.83 -3.92
C SER A 140 -1.31 -12.58 -3.75
N VAL A 141 -1.86 -13.16 -4.84
CA VAL A 141 -3.05 -14.02 -4.76
C VAL A 141 -2.77 -15.26 -3.93
N ALA A 142 -1.62 -15.91 -4.13
CA ALA A 142 -1.22 -17.08 -3.34
C ALA A 142 -1.00 -16.75 -1.85
N LEU A 143 -0.56 -15.53 -1.55
CA LEU A 143 -0.34 -15.04 -0.18
C LEU A 143 -1.63 -14.53 0.50
N GLY A 144 -2.69 -14.26 -0.28
CA GLY A 144 -3.94 -13.67 0.21
C GLY A 144 -3.91 -12.15 0.38
N TYR A 145 -2.76 -11.50 0.19
CA TYR A 145 -2.59 -10.05 0.15
C TYR A 145 -1.33 -9.66 -0.65
N CYS A 146 -1.25 -8.40 -1.09
CA CYS A 146 -0.03 -7.84 -1.70
C CYS A 146 0.75 -7.05 -0.64
N PRO A 147 2.03 -7.39 -0.37
CA PRO A 147 2.84 -6.66 0.59
C PRO A 147 3.34 -5.31 0.07
N ILE A 148 3.25 -5.06 -1.24
CA ILE A 148 3.61 -3.78 -1.86
C ILE A 148 2.34 -2.94 -1.99
N GLU A 149 2.35 -1.71 -1.47
CA GLU A 149 1.22 -0.79 -1.58
C GLU A 149 0.99 -0.36 -3.03
N GLU A 150 -0.26 -0.04 -3.38
CA GLU A 150 -0.61 0.40 -4.73
C GLU A 150 0.19 1.63 -5.17
N HIS A 151 0.41 2.58 -4.25
CA HIS A 151 1.25 3.76 -4.47
C HIS A 151 2.67 3.38 -4.91
N ASP A 152 3.32 2.47 -4.19
CA ASP A 152 4.70 2.05 -4.49
C ASP A 152 4.77 1.30 -5.84
N MET A 153 3.75 0.51 -6.17
CA MET A 153 3.63 -0.10 -7.49
C MET A 153 3.51 0.96 -8.60
N ARG A 154 2.73 2.02 -8.40
CA ARG A 154 2.62 3.13 -9.37
C ARG A 154 3.94 3.90 -9.53
N VAL A 155 4.66 4.11 -8.43
CA VAL A 155 6.01 4.68 -8.46
C VAL A 155 6.94 3.82 -9.33
N LEU A 156 6.96 2.50 -9.12
CA LEU A 156 7.79 1.58 -9.90
C LEU A 156 7.46 1.54 -11.40
N ILE A 157 6.17 1.55 -11.74
CA ILE A 157 5.73 1.57 -13.13
C ILE A 157 6.18 2.88 -13.80
N THR A 158 5.96 4.02 -13.13
CA THR A 158 6.40 5.33 -13.62
C THR A 158 7.92 5.36 -13.80
N HIS A 159 8.67 4.79 -12.86
CA HIS A 159 10.13 4.68 -12.91
C HIS A 159 10.61 3.91 -14.14
N ALA A 160 9.95 2.79 -14.46
CA ALA A 160 10.29 1.98 -15.61
C ALA A 160 10.18 2.76 -16.93
N TYR A 161 9.12 3.55 -17.11
CA TYR A 161 8.95 4.39 -18.30
C TYR A 161 10.00 5.50 -18.37
N ILE A 162 10.20 6.25 -17.28
CA ILE A 162 11.21 7.33 -17.21
C ILE A 162 12.61 6.79 -17.53
N LYS A 163 12.99 5.67 -16.91
CA LYS A 163 14.29 5.04 -17.12
C LYS A 163 14.49 4.57 -18.55
N GLN A 164 13.47 3.95 -19.15
CA GLN A 164 13.52 3.51 -20.54
C GLN A 164 13.65 4.70 -21.50
N MET A 165 12.93 5.80 -21.24
CA MET A 165 13.04 7.02 -22.02
C MET A 165 14.44 7.62 -21.93
N ASN A 166 15.02 7.76 -20.73
CA ASN A 166 16.39 8.23 -20.55
C ASN A 166 17.41 7.38 -21.34
N ILE A 167 17.28 6.06 -21.31
CA ILE A 167 18.18 5.16 -22.08
C ILE A 167 18.05 5.37 -23.58
N LEU A 168 16.83 5.56 -24.09
CA LEU A 168 16.60 5.82 -25.52
C LEU A 168 17.12 7.21 -25.91
N PHE A 169 16.99 8.18 -25.03
CA PHE A 169 17.52 9.53 -25.20
C PHE A 169 19.04 9.52 -25.33
N GLU A 170 19.75 8.87 -24.40
CA GLU A 170 21.20 8.68 -24.44
C GLU A 170 21.66 7.94 -25.71
N LYS A 171 20.92 6.90 -26.11
CA LYS A 171 21.17 6.18 -27.37
C LYS A 171 20.98 7.06 -28.59
N ALA A 172 19.92 7.86 -28.63
CA ALA A 172 19.65 8.78 -29.73
C ALA A 172 20.77 9.83 -29.88
N ALA A 173 21.31 10.32 -28.77
CA ALA A 173 22.43 11.25 -28.77
C ALA A 173 23.73 10.61 -29.31
N THR A 174 23.95 9.32 -29.05
CA THR A 174 25.20 8.62 -29.38
C THR A 174 25.20 7.92 -30.75
N TYR A 175 24.03 7.69 -31.35
CA TYR A 175 23.97 7.02 -32.66
C TYR A 175 24.63 7.82 -33.78
N LYS A 176 25.41 7.11 -34.60
CA LYS A 176 26.14 7.68 -35.76
C LYS A 176 25.22 8.04 -36.93
N THR A 177 24.15 7.29 -37.16
CA THR A 177 23.28 7.45 -38.33
C THR A 177 21.96 8.16 -37.97
N GLN A 178 21.51 9.06 -38.85
CA GLN A 178 20.23 9.76 -38.68
C GLN A 178 19.04 8.79 -38.59
N SER A 179 19.06 7.69 -39.37
CA SER A 179 18.03 6.65 -39.31
C SER A 179 17.93 5.99 -37.93
N ALA A 180 19.07 5.68 -37.28
CA ALA A 180 19.05 5.11 -35.94
C ALA A 180 18.54 6.10 -34.88
N ARG A 181 18.88 7.39 -35.04
CA ARG A 181 18.33 8.46 -34.20
C ARG A 181 16.81 8.56 -34.36
N GLN A 182 16.30 8.63 -35.59
CA GLN A 182 14.87 8.67 -35.87
C GLN A 182 14.12 7.46 -35.30
N LYS A 183 14.68 6.25 -35.43
CA LYS A 183 14.10 5.04 -34.81
C LYS A 183 14.04 5.12 -33.28
N ALA A 184 15.05 5.71 -32.64
CA ALA A 184 15.05 5.92 -31.19
C ALA A 184 13.99 6.94 -30.77
N TRP A 185 13.84 8.04 -31.52
CA TRP A 185 12.79 9.05 -31.31
C TRP A 185 11.38 8.47 -31.48
N GLY A 186 11.15 7.67 -32.53
CA GLY A 186 9.88 6.95 -32.71
C GLY A 186 9.54 6.07 -31.51
N LYS A 187 10.50 5.27 -31.03
CA LYS A 187 10.32 4.44 -29.83
C LYS A 187 10.04 5.26 -28.56
N MET A 188 10.64 6.43 -28.42
CA MET A 188 10.34 7.33 -27.29
C MET A 188 8.92 7.89 -27.38
N ALA A 189 8.44 8.25 -28.57
CA ALA A 189 7.07 8.69 -28.78
C ALA A 189 6.06 7.57 -28.47
N ASP A 190 6.33 6.34 -28.93
CA ASP A 190 5.50 5.16 -28.63
C ASP A 190 5.42 4.88 -27.12
N LEU A 191 6.56 4.99 -26.42
CA LEU A 191 6.62 4.81 -24.97
C LEU A 191 5.90 5.92 -24.21
N ALA A 192 6.05 7.18 -24.64
CA ALA A 192 5.34 8.30 -24.04
C ALA A 192 3.82 8.09 -24.17
N GLN A 193 3.34 7.71 -25.36
CA GLN A 193 1.92 7.41 -25.58
C GLN A 193 1.44 6.24 -24.72
N SER A 194 2.26 5.18 -24.60
CA SER A 194 1.94 4.03 -23.76
C SER A 194 1.80 4.42 -22.28
N ALA A 195 2.74 5.20 -21.76
CA ALA A 195 2.74 5.64 -20.37
C ALA A 195 1.58 6.60 -20.05
N MET A 196 1.23 7.50 -20.98
CA MET A 196 0.09 8.41 -20.80
C MET A 196 -1.25 7.67 -20.72
N ASN A 197 -1.35 6.50 -21.35
CA ASN A 197 -2.53 5.62 -21.32
C ASN A 197 -2.51 4.61 -20.16
N ASP A 198 -1.39 4.43 -19.48
CA ASP A 198 -1.24 3.48 -18.39
C ASP A 198 -1.77 4.08 -17.07
N LYS A 199 -2.82 3.47 -16.52
CA LYS A 199 -3.43 3.89 -15.24
C LYS A 199 -2.46 3.78 -14.07
N GLY A 200 -1.42 2.95 -14.19
CA GLY A 200 -0.38 2.78 -13.18
C GLY A 200 0.62 3.93 -13.12
N VAL A 201 0.61 4.86 -14.08
CA VAL A 201 1.61 5.95 -14.16
C VAL A 201 1.15 7.19 -13.40
N TYR A 202 2.09 7.88 -12.76
CA TYR A 202 1.89 9.25 -12.29
C TYR A 202 1.99 10.21 -13.47
N ARG A 203 0.85 10.44 -14.13
CA ARG A 203 0.75 11.15 -15.41
C ARG A 203 1.36 12.56 -15.36
N GLU A 204 1.08 13.34 -14.32
CA GLU A 204 1.54 14.73 -14.20
C GLU A 204 3.08 14.80 -14.09
N ALA A 205 3.67 14.03 -13.17
CA ALA A 205 5.13 13.90 -13.06
C ALA A 205 5.76 13.39 -14.36
N PHE A 206 5.15 12.42 -15.02
CA PHE A 206 5.65 11.89 -16.28
C PHE A 206 5.57 12.92 -17.42
N GLN A 207 4.52 13.73 -17.46
CA GLN A 207 4.37 14.82 -18.42
C GLN A 207 5.44 15.90 -18.21
N GLU A 208 5.67 16.34 -16.97
CA GLU A 208 6.77 17.26 -16.65
C GLU A 208 8.13 16.71 -17.10
N PHE A 209 8.35 15.40 -16.97
CA PHE A 209 9.57 14.74 -17.46
C PHE A 209 9.68 14.80 -18.99
N ILE A 210 8.60 14.57 -19.74
CA ILE A 210 8.59 14.72 -21.20
C ILE A 210 8.93 16.17 -21.58
N GLU A 211 8.30 17.15 -20.94
CA GLU A 211 8.53 18.57 -21.19
C GLU A 211 9.98 18.97 -20.90
N TYR A 212 10.56 18.44 -19.82
CA TYR A 212 11.98 18.61 -19.49
C TYR A 212 12.87 18.04 -20.61
N MET A 213 12.60 16.81 -21.07
CA MET A 213 13.37 16.19 -22.15
C MET A 213 13.26 16.96 -23.48
N GLU A 214 12.08 17.49 -23.81
CA GLU A 214 11.88 18.31 -25.02
C GLU A 214 12.65 19.63 -24.96
N LYS A 215 12.79 20.24 -23.78
CA LYS A 215 13.59 21.47 -23.58
C LYS A 215 15.08 21.23 -23.80
N ILE A 216 15.62 20.10 -23.35
CA ILE A 216 17.06 19.79 -23.48
C ILE A 216 17.45 19.20 -24.85
N ALA A 217 16.47 18.78 -25.68
CA ALA A 217 16.70 18.29 -27.05
C ALA A 217 15.84 19.02 -28.10
N PRO A 218 16.16 20.29 -28.43
CA PRO A 218 15.34 21.12 -29.31
C PRO A 218 15.25 20.63 -30.77
N HIS A 219 16.11 19.70 -31.20
CA HIS A 219 16.07 19.10 -32.55
C HIS A 219 14.80 18.29 -32.85
N ASN A 220 13.89 18.14 -31.88
CA ASN A 220 12.64 17.40 -32.00
C ASN A 220 11.49 18.21 -32.64
N ARG A 221 11.60 19.55 -32.76
CA ARG A 221 10.54 20.38 -33.39
C ARG A 221 10.41 20.20 -34.90
N THR A 222 11.48 19.82 -35.60
CA THR A 222 11.49 19.71 -37.06
C THR A 222 10.90 18.39 -37.57
N ALA A 223 10.92 17.31 -36.77
CA ALA A 223 10.32 16.03 -37.16
C ALA A 223 8.79 16.05 -37.05
N ARG A 224 8.22 16.63 -35.98
CA ARG A 224 6.75 16.76 -35.83
C ARG A 224 6.10 17.67 -36.87
N LYS A 225 6.82 18.66 -37.41
CA LYS A 225 6.30 19.53 -38.49
C LYS A 225 6.34 18.87 -39.88
N ALA A 226 7.15 17.83 -40.08
CA ALA A 226 7.26 17.16 -41.37
C ALA A 226 6.10 16.18 -41.63
N ASP A 227 5.50 15.59 -40.59
CA ASP A 227 4.35 14.68 -40.71
C ASP A 227 2.98 15.41 -40.72
N GLY A 228 2.97 16.74 -40.58
CA GLY A 228 1.76 17.57 -40.62
C GLY A 228 1.52 18.30 -41.94
N SER A 229 2.31 18.03 -42.99
CA SER A 229 2.21 18.73 -44.27
C SER A 229 2.35 17.76 -45.45
N THR A 230 1.33 16.95 -45.66
CA THR A 230 1.04 16.40 -46.99
C THR A 230 -0.47 16.41 -47.19
N THR A 231 -0.96 17.39 -47.97
CA THR A 231 -2.09 17.35 -48.94
C THR A 231 -3.38 16.63 -48.49
N VAL A 232 -4.58 17.24 -48.40
CA VAL A 232 -5.26 18.30 -49.16
C VAL A 232 -6.20 19.04 -48.20
#